data_AF-A0A923WJG7-F1
#
_entry.id   AF-A0A923WJG7-F1
#
_cell.length_a   1.000
_cell.length_b   1.000
_cell.length_c   1.000
_cell.angle_alpha   90.00
_cell.angle_beta   90.00
_cell.angle_gamma   90.00
#
_symmetry.space_group_name_H-M   'P 1'
#
loop_
_entity.id
_entity.type
_entity.pdbx_description
1 polymer ?
#
loop_
_entity_poly.entity_id
_entity_poly.type
_entity_poly.pdbx_seq_one_letter_code
_entity_poly.pdbx_strand_id
1 'polypeptide(L)'
;MLNGARRRGGAYQTPLYRVPDDLLTIELGTVYPELKGMRLRGRLVGNKVVPYGTRADIERVAIPGKELLWVDDPVEAFFLEVQGSGRVQLNDTGETVRVAYADQNGHPYKAIGRWLVEQGEMPARDVSAQSIKAWIVAHPQRRQELFNANPSYIFFKEERLPDPAIGPKGALGVALTAGRSVAVDAQLLPLGAPVWLATTRAGSDEPMQRLMMAQDTGGAIRGAVRADFFYGFGKAAADSAGVMKQRGQLWVLLPLSQAATLQSR
;
A
#
# COMPACT_ATOMS: atom_id res chain seq x y z
N MET A 1 -1.32 -5.48 -13.38
CA MET A 1 -2.50 -5.11 -14.19
C MET A 1 -3.55 -6.11 -13.80
N LEU A 2 -4.72 -5.66 -13.40
CA LEU A 2 -5.88 -6.52 -13.14
C LEU A 2 -6.86 -6.35 -14.31
N ASN A 3 -7.76 -7.31 -14.48
CA ASN A 3 -8.90 -7.11 -15.36
C ASN A 3 -10.13 -6.77 -14.51
N GLY A 4 -11.03 -5.96 -15.06
CA GLY A 4 -12.23 -5.55 -14.34
C GLY A 4 -13.38 -5.14 -15.23
N ALA A 5 -14.49 -4.84 -14.57
CA ALA A 5 -15.73 -4.39 -15.20
C ALA A 5 -16.41 -3.33 -14.33
N ARG A 6 -17.22 -2.48 -14.97
CA ARG A 6 -18.03 -1.46 -14.28
C ARG A 6 -19.16 -2.04 -13.44
N ARG A 7 -19.60 -3.26 -13.75
CA ARG A 7 -20.70 -3.95 -13.08
C ARG A 7 -20.26 -5.35 -12.69
N ARG A 8 -20.83 -5.83 -11.58
CA ARG A 8 -20.66 -7.22 -11.14
C ARG A 8 -21.22 -8.17 -12.18
N GLY A 9 -20.51 -9.24 -12.50
CA GLY A 9 -21.01 -10.29 -13.39
C GLY A 9 -19.91 -11.23 -13.87
N GLY A 10 -20.26 -12.47 -14.20
CA GLY A 10 -19.30 -13.48 -14.68
C GLY A 10 -18.14 -13.66 -13.70
N ALA A 11 -16.91 -13.49 -14.18
CA ALA A 11 -15.69 -13.56 -13.37
C ALA A 11 -15.50 -12.35 -12.42
N TYR A 12 -16.08 -11.18 -12.72
CA TYR A 12 -15.87 -9.95 -11.94
C TYR A 12 -16.76 -9.94 -10.70
N GLN A 13 -16.28 -10.61 -9.66
CA GLN A 13 -17.00 -10.82 -8.41
C GLN A 13 -16.39 -10.07 -7.22
N THR A 14 -15.18 -9.52 -7.36
CA THR A 14 -14.49 -8.84 -6.27
C THR A 14 -14.61 -7.33 -6.41
N PRO A 15 -15.29 -6.61 -5.50
CA PRO A 15 -15.41 -5.17 -5.58
C PRO A 15 -14.13 -4.47 -5.12
N LEU A 16 -13.74 -3.39 -5.79
CA LEU A 16 -12.89 -2.34 -5.22
C LEU A 16 -13.80 -1.20 -4.79
N TYR A 17 -13.67 -0.70 -3.57
CA TYR A 17 -14.57 0.33 -3.04
C TYR A 17 -14.00 1.74 -3.16
N ARG A 18 -14.89 2.71 -3.40
CA ARG A 18 -14.70 4.14 -3.13
C ARG A 18 -14.73 4.38 -1.62
N VAL A 19 -14.30 5.58 -1.20
CA VAL A 19 -14.43 6.03 0.18
C VAL A 19 -15.93 6.04 0.57
N PRO A 20 -16.33 5.36 1.64
CA PRO A 20 -17.71 5.39 2.14
C PRO A 20 -18.09 6.77 2.68
N ASP A 21 -19.37 7.13 2.60
CA ASP A 21 -19.84 8.47 3.03
C ASP A 21 -19.79 8.65 4.56
N ASP A 22 -19.81 7.55 5.31
CA ASP A 22 -19.77 7.55 6.76
C ASP A 22 -18.34 7.39 7.33
N LEU A 23 -17.30 7.33 6.48
CA LEU A 23 -15.91 7.30 6.90
C LEU A 23 -15.45 8.70 7.32
N LEU A 24 -15.23 8.89 8.62
CA LEU A 24 -14.72 10.13 9.19
C LEU A 24 -13.21 10.07 9.39
N THR A 25 -12.53 11.15 9.00
CA THR A 25 -11.14 11.45 9.40
C THR A 25 -11.16 12.16 10.75
N ILE A 26 -10.42 11.62 11.73
CA ILE A 26 -10.42 12.12 13.11
C ILE A 26 -9.10 12.83 13.41
N GLU A 27 -9.12 14.17 13.38
CA GLU A 27 -7.97 15.03 13.65
C GLU A 27 -8.04 15.59 15.07
N LEU A 28 -7.44 14.86 16.02
CA LEU A 28 -7.38 15.26 17.44
C LEU A 28 -5.97 15.53 17.95
N GLY A 29 -4.97 15.54 17.05
CA GLY A 29 -3.56 15.71 17.39
C GLY A 29 -3.18 17.08 17.96
N THR A 30 -4.06 18.09 17.83
CA THR A 30 -3.87 19.41 18.45
C THR A 30 -4.18 19.42 19.95
N VAL A 31 -5.06 18.52 20.40
CA VAL A 31 -5.46 18.37 21.82
C VAL A 31 -4.70 17.22 22.48
N TYR A 32 -4.50 16.12 21.75
CA TYR A 32 -3.81 14.92 22.21
C TYR A 32 -2.56 14.68 21.34
N PRO A 33 -1.40 15.24 21.70
CA PRO A 33 -0.18 15.15 20.89
C PRO A 33 0.25 13.72 20.53
N GLU A 34 -0.08 12.73 21.37
CA GLU A 34 0.17 11.31 21.14
C GLU A 34 -0.57 10.74 19.90
N LEU A 35 -1.65 11.40 19.48
CA LEU A 35 -2.40 11.03 18.27
C LEU A 35 -1.79 11.62 17.00
N LYS A 36 -0.79 12.50 17.11
CA LYS A 36 -0.17 13.16 15.96
C LYS A 36 0.48 12.13 15.03
N GLY A 37 0.11 12.17 13.76
CA GLY A 37 0.61 11.24 12.74
C GLY A 37 -0.06 9.86 12.76
N MET A 38 -1.04 9.62 13.65
CA MET A 38 -1.92 8.46 13.55
C MET A 38 -3.00 8.75 12.49
N ARG A 39 -3.31 7.76 11.65
CA ARG A 39 -4.38 7.86 10.64
C ARG A 39 -5.70 7.38 11.24
N LEU A 40 -6.21 8.11 12.24
CA LEU A 40 -7.45 7.74 12.94
C LEU A 40 -8.66 7.89 12.02
N ARG A 41 -9.50 6.85 12.00
CA ARG A 41 -10.71 6.76 11.19
C ARG A 41 -11.84 6.18 12.00
N GLY A 42 -13.03 6.72 11.81
CA GLY A 42 -14.22 6.29 12.54
C GLY A 42 -15.50 6.51 11.75
N ARG A 43 -16.62 6.17 12.37
CA ARG A 43 -17.97 6.45 11.89
C ARG A 43 -18.87 6.83 13.07
N LEU A 44 -19.98 7.52 12.78
CA LEU A 44 -20.97 7.88 13.80
C LEU A 44 -21.91 6.72 14.10
N VAL A 45 -22.14 6.45 15.38
CA VAL A 45 -23.21 5.59 15.90
C VAL A 45 -23.93 6.37 16.99
N GLY A 46 -25.13 6.88 16.67
CA GLY A 46 -25.81 7.86 17.51
C GLY A 46 -24.95 9.12 17.67
N ASN A 47 -24.54 9.43 18.90
CA ASN A 47 -23.67 10.56 19.23
C ASN A 47 -22.21 10.16 19.50
N LYS A 48 -21.81 8.92 19.18
CA LYS A 48 -20.45 8.42 19.41
C LYS A 48 -19.71 8.22 18.09
N VAL A 49 -18.42 8.58 18.07
CA VAL A 49 -17.50 8.13 17.03
C VAL A 49 -16.93 6.79 17.48
N VAL A 50 -17.09 5.75 16.66
CA VAL A 50 -16.50 4.42 16.86
C VAL A 50 -15.49 4.14 15.75
N PRO A 51 -14.51 3.23 15.94
CA PRO A 51 -13.60 2.84 14.87
C PRO A 51 -14.34 2.37 13.62
N TYR A 52 -13.78 2.65 12.44
CA TYR A 52 -14.35 2.13 11.21
C TYR A 52 -14.20 0.60 11.14
N GLY A 53 -14.99 -0.05 10.28
CA GLY A 53 -14.97 -1.52 10.15
C GLY A 53 -13.59 -2.06 9.77
N THR A 54 -13.23 -3.21 10.34
CA THR A 54 -12.05 -3.96 9.90
C THR A 54 -12.29 -4.53 8.49
N ARG A 55 -11.24 -5.04 7.83
CA ARG A 55 -11.40 -5.82 6.59
C ARG A 55 -12.50 -6.88 6.70
N ALA A 56 -12.48 -7.67 7.78
CA ALA A 56 -13.45 -8.73 8.00
C ALA A 56 -14.89 -8.20 8.13
N ASP A 57 -15.07 -7.01 8.71
CA ASP A 57 -16.38 -6.38 8.81
C ASP A 57 -16.86 -5.85 7.46
N ILE A 58 -15.98 -5.18 6.71
CA ILE A 58 -16.26 -4.61 5.38
C ILE A 58 -16.61 -5.71 4.39
N GLU A 59 -15.86 -6.81 4.37
CA GLU A 59 -16.09 -7.91 3.44
C GLU A 59 -17.35 -8.72 3.80
N ARG A 60 -17.72 -8.77 5.08
CA ARG A 60 -18.96 -9.43 5.54
C ARG A 60 -20.22 -8.63 5.22
N VAL A 61 -20.19 -7.32 5.43
CA VAL A 61 -21.38 -6.45 5.27
C VAL A 61 -21.50 -5.91 3.84
N ALA A 62 -20.39 -5.83 3.11
CA ALA A 62 -20.24 -5.05 1.88
C ALA A 62 -20.54 -3.55 2.11
N ILE A 63 -20.29 -2.73 1.07
CA ILE A 63 -20.62 -1.31 1.10
C ILE A 63 -21.43 -0.98 -0.16
N PRO A 64 -22.74 -1.31 -0.17
CA PRO A 64 -23.57 -1.19 -1.35
C PRO A 64 -23.55 0.24 -1.92
N GLY A 65 -23.36 0.36 -3.23
CA GLY A 65 -23.32 1.65 -3.93
C GLY A 65 -21.98 2.36 -3.87
N LYS A 66 -20.98 1.80 -3.17
CA LYS A 66 -19.61 2.33 -3.15
C LYS A 66 -18.64 1.55 -4.02
N GLU A 67 -19.09 0.57 -4.79
CA GLU A 67 -18.23 -0.19 -5.70
C GLU A 67 -17.70 0.71 -6.82
N LEU A 68 -16.38 0.91 -6.85
CA LEU A 68 -15.65 1.62 -7.89
C LEU A 68 -15.66 0.83 -9.19
N LEU A 69 -15.27 -0.44 -9.09
CA LEU A 69 -15.22 -1.42 -10.16
C LEU A 69 -15.19 -2.83 -9.55
N TRP A 70 -15.38 -3.85 -10.39
CA TRP A 70 -15.30 -5.26 -10.02
C TRP A 70 -14.14 -5.92 -10.74
N VAL A 71 -13.27 -6.63 -10.03
CA VAL A 71 -12.13 -7.37 -10.59
C VAL A 71 -12.36 -8.89 -10.53
N ASP A 72 -11.62 -9.60 -11.38
CA ASP A 72 -11.71 -11.04 -11.58
C ASP A 72 -10.94 -11.87 -10.54
N ASP A 73 -9.90 -11.30 -9.91
CA ASP A 73 -9.05 -12.01 -8.96
C ASP A 73 -9.05 -11.34 -7.56
N PRO A 74 -9.61 -11.98 -6.52
CA PRO A 74 -9.58 -11.45 -5.16
C PRO A 74 -8.19 -11.41 -4.51
N VAL A 75 -7.26 -12.25 -4.97
CA VAL A 75 -5.87 -12.24 -4.51
C VAL A 75 -5.17 -11.01 -5.06
N GLU A 76 -5.27 -10.75 -6.37
CA GLU A 76 -4.69 -9.53 -6.94
C GLU A 76 -5.37 -8.26 -6.40
N ALA A 77 -6.67 -8.31 -6.07
CA ALA A 77 -7.36 -7.21 -5.40
C ALA A 77 -6.74 -6.90 -4.02
N PHE A 78 -6.47 -7.94 -3.22
CA PHE A 78 -5.80 -7.77 -1.93
C PHE A 78 -4.38 -7.19 -2.10
N PHE A 79 -3.59 -7.71 -3.05
CA PHE A 79 -2.24 -7.18 -3.30
C PHE A 79 -2.27 -5.75 -3.85
N LEU A 80 -3.29 -5.38 -4.62
CA LEU A 80 -3.52 -4.00 -5.06
C LEU A 80 -3.75 -3.07 -3.87
N GLU A 81 -4.51 -3.50 -2.86
CA GLU A 81 -4.67 -2.76 -1.61
C GLU A 81 -3.33 -2.59 -0.87
N VAL A 82 -2.53 -3.65 -0.76
CA VAL A 82 -1.20 -3.58 -0.13
C VAL A 82 -0.27 -2.60 -0.87
N GLN A 83 -0.34 -2.56 -2.20
CA GLN A 83 0.42 -1.62 -3.05
C GLN A 83 -0.15 -0.19 -3.04
N GLY A 84 -1.41 -0.01 -2.66
CA GLY A 84 -2.12 1.27 -2.62
C GLY A 84 -2.53 1.83 -3.99
N SER A 85 -2.00 1.32 -5.10
CA SER A 85 -2.42 1.73 -6.44
C SER A 85 -2.09 0.69 -7.50
N GLY A 86 -2.78 0.78 -8.64
CA GLY A 86 -2.53 -0.09 -9.77
C GLY A 86 -3.34 0.30 -10.99
N ARG A 87 -3.37 -0.60 -11.97
CA ARG A 87 -4.07 -0.41 -13.24
C ARG A 87 -5.04 -1.55 -13.45
N VAL A 88 -6.23 -1.19 -13.91
CA VAL A 88 -7.30 -2.12 -14.24
C VAL A 88 -7.67 -1.92 -15.70
N GLN A 89 -7.60 -2.99 -16.49
CA GLN A 89 -8.14 -3.01 -17.83
C GLN A 89 -9.63 -3.35 -17.74
N LEU A 90 -10.48 -2.46 -18.24
CA LEU A 90 -11.92 -2.64 -18.29
C LEU A 90 -12.28 -3.51 -19.48
N ASN A 91 -12.91 -4.65 -19.24
CA ASN A 91 -13.15 -5.64 -20.28
C ASN A 91 -14.34 -5.29 -21.19
N ASP A 92 -15.22 -4.39 -20.75
CA ASP A 92 -16.32 -3.86 -21.56
C ASP A 92 -15.85 -2.83 -22.60
N THR A 93 -14.85 -2.00 -22.27
CA THR A 93 -14.37 -0.92 -23.17
C THR A 93 -12.96 -1.13 -23.71
N GLY A 94 -12.17 -2.04 -23.12
CA GLY A 94 -10.73 -2.18 -23.36
C GLY A 94 -9.87 -1.09 -22.72
N GLU A 95 -10.49 -0.08 -22.09
CA GLU A 95 -9.82 1.07 -21.48
C GLU A 95 -9.00 0.62 -20.26
N THR A 96 -7.79 1.17 -20.12
CA THR A 96 -7.02 1.02 -18.88
C THR A 96 -7.22 2.24 -17.99
N VAL A 97 -7.76 2.01 -16.79
CA VAL A 97 -7.91 3.04 -15.77
C VAL A 97 -6.87 2.86 -14.68
N ARG A 98 -6.47 3.96 -14.02
CA ARG A 98 -5.67 3.90 -12.81
C ARG A 98 -6.60 3.86 -11.61
N VAL A 99 -6.35 2.90 -10.73
CA VAL A 99 -6.97 2.83 -9.42
C VAL A 99 -5.93 3.34 -8.42
N ALA A 100 -6.19 4.50 -7.83
CA ALA A 100 -5.28 5.17 -6.92
C ALA A 100 -5.85 5.19 -5.49
N TYR A 101 -4.97 5.14 -4.49
CA TYR A 101 -5.32 5.32 -3.09
C TYR A 101 -6.20 6.58 -2.90
N ALA A 102 -7.30 6.43 -2.18
CA ALA A 102 -8.15 7.54 -1.76
C ALA A 102 -8.13 7.71 -0.24
N ASP A 103 -8.42 6.63 0.50
CA ASP A 103 -8.33 6.61 1.96
C ASP A 103 -8.20 5.17 2.49
N GLN A 104 -8.19 5.00 3.80
CA GLN A 104 -8.17 3.69 4.47
C GLN A 104 -9.11 3.67 5.68
N ASN A 105 -9.40 2.49 6.22
CA ASN A 105 -10.25 2.31 7.40
C ASN A 105 -9.57 2.64 8.76
N GLY A 106 -8.31 3.09 8.75
CA GLY A 106 -7.56 3.52 9.94
C GLY A 106 -6.97 2.41 10.81
N HIS A 107 -7.24 1.14 10.50
CA HIS A 107 -6.63 0.02 11.21
C HIS A 107 -5.15 -0.16 10.81
N PRO A 108 -4.27 -0.58 11.75
CA PRO A 108 -2.88 -0.83 11.45
C PRO A 108 -2.73 -2.01 10.48
N TYR A 109 -1.82 -1.87 9.51
CA TYR A 109 -1.46 -2.97 8.62
C TYR A 109 -0.80 -4.10 9.40
N LYS A 110 -1.24 -5.33 9.14
CA LYS A 110 -0.57 -6.54 9.63
C LYS A 110 -0.14 -7.39 8.44
N ALA A 111 1.13 -7.77 8.42
CA ALA A 111 1.69 -8.57 7.33
C ALA A 111 1.12 -10.00 7.36
N ILE A 112 0.36 -10.38 6.34
CA ILE A 112 -0.24 -11.73 6.23
C ILE A 112 0.82 -12.84 6.13
N GLY A 113 2.02 -12.52 5.63
CA GLY A 113 3.15 -13.45 5.63
C GLY A 113 3.62 -13.81 7.04
N ARG A 114 3.51 -12.89 8.01
CA ARG A 114 3.80 -13.17 9.42
C ARG A 114 2.78 -14.13 10.01
N TRP A 115 1.50 -13.96 9.65
CA TRP A 115 0.44 -14.88 10.08
C TRP A 115 0.72 -16.31 9.59
N LEU A 116 1.15 -16.50 8.34
CA LEU A 116 1.52 -17.83 7.83
C LEU A 116 2.65 -18.49 8.65
N VAL A 117 3.65 -17.71 9.06
CA VAL A 117 4.72 -18.19 9.93
C VAL A 117 4.19 -18.58 11.31
N GLU A 118 3.35 -17.73 11.91
CA GLU A 118 2.75 -17.98 13.22
C GLU A 118 1.82 -19.20 13.22
N GLN A 119 1.17 -19.50 12.09
CA GLN A 119 0.37 -20.70 11.89
C GLN A 119 1.20 -21.95 11.55
N GLY A 120 2.52 -21.83 11.37
CA GLY A 120 3.39 -22.95 11.01
C GLY A 120 3.28 -23.39 9.53
N GLU A 121 2.67 -22.58 8.68
CA GLU A 121 2.41 -22.90 7.27
C GLU A 121 3.65 -22.76 6.38
N MET A 122 4.59 -21.90 6.77
CA MET A 122 5.90 -21.75 6.11
C MET A 122 6.91 -21.05 7.02
N PRO A 123 8.21 -21.28 6.84
CA PRO A 123 9.23 -20.57 7.61
C PRO A 123 9.39 -19.12 7.13
N ALA A 124 9.77 -18.21 8.03
CA ALA A 124 9.89 -16.77 7.75
C ALA A 124 10.86 -16.40 6.62
N ARG A 125 11.83 -17.27 6.33
CA ARG A 125 12.78 -17.09 5.22
C ARG A 125 12.14 -17.28 3.85
N ASP A 126 11.07 -18.07 3.77
CA ASP A 126 10.43 -18.45 2.50
C ASP A 126 9.21 -17.55 2.19
N VAL A 127 8.88 -16.61 3.08
CA VAL A 127 7.79 -15.66 2.90
C VAL A 127 8.13 -14.66 1.78
N SER A 128 7.37 -14.72 0.70
CA SER A 128 7.42 -13.83 -0.47
C SER A 128 6.00 -13.65 -1.02
N ALA A 129 5.78 -12.67 -1.90
CA ALA A 129 4.48 -12.51 -2.56
C ALA A 129 4.11 -13.78 -3.36
N GLN A 130 5.10 -14.40 -4.00
CA GLN A 130 4.94 -15.61 -4.80
C GLN A 130 4.56 -16.82 -3.94
N SER A 131 5.25 -17.05 -2.82
CA SER A 131 4.94 -18.17 -1.91
C SER A 131 3.60 -17.99 -1.21
N ILE A 132 3.21 -16.75 -0.87
CA ILE A 132 1.87 -16.44 -0.35
C ILE A 132 0.79 -16.77 -1.39
N LYS A 133 0.96 -16.34 -2.65
CA LYS A 133 0.03 -16.65 -3.75
C LYS A 133 -0.09 -18.17 -3.97
N ALA A 134 1.03 -18.89 -3.98
CA ALA A 134 1.05 -20.34 -4.09
C ALA A 134 0.31 -21.03 -2.92
N TRP A 135 0.50 -20.54 -1.69
CA TRP A 135 -0.19 -21.07 -0.52
C TRP A 135 -1.71 -20.85 -0.61
N ILE A 136 -2.17 -19.69 -1.10
CA ILE A 136 -3.60 -19.41 -1.30
C ILE A 136 -4.22 -20.36 -2.32
N VAL A 137 -3.51 -20.65 -3.42
CA VAL A 137 -3.96 -21.61 -4.44
C VAL A 137 -4.08 -23.02 -3.85
N ALA A 138 -3.16 -23.42 -2.97
CA ALA A 138 -3.20 -24.70 -2.28
C ALA A 138 -4.27 -24.77 -1.17
N HIS A 139 -4.67 -23.64 -0.58
CA HIS A 139 -5.60 -23.55 0.54
C HIS A 139 -6.74 -22.54 0.30
N PRO A 140 -7.54 -22.68 -0.78
CA PRO A 140 -8.56 -21.70 -1.16
C PRO A 140 -9.60 -21.44 -0.06
N GLN A 141 -9.92 -22.46 0.74
CA GLN A 141 -10.84 -22.39 1.87
C GLN A 141 -10.35 -21.52 3.04
N ARG A 142 -9.04 -21.31 3.17
CA ARG A 142 -8.43 -20.47 4.22
C ARG A 142 -7.98 -19.10 3.71
N ARG A 143 -8.21 -18.79 2.43
CA ARG A 143 -7.88 -17.48 1.84
C ARG A 143 -8.48 -16.33 2.67
N GLN A 144 -9.74 -16.46 3.05
CA GLN A 144 -10.45 -15.40 3.77
C GLN A 144 -9.90 -15.18 5.17
N GLU A 145 -9.54 -16.27 5.86
CA GLU A 145 -8.88 -16.24 7.17
C GLU A 145 -7.54 -15.50 7.09
N LEU A 146 -6.71 -15.84 6.08
CA LEU A 146 -5.44 -15.18 5.82
C LEU A 146 -5.60 -13.68 5.54
N PHE A 147 -6.55 -13.29 4.67
CA PHE A 147 -6.79 -11.89 4.34
C PHE A 147 -7.23 -11.11 5.58
N ASN A 148 -8.14 -11.68 6.37
CA ASN A 148 -8.66 -11.07 7.60
C ASN A 148 -7.61 -10.91 8.70
N ALA A 149 -6.46 -11.60 8.62
CA ALA A 149 -5.33 -11.33 9.50
C ALA A 149 -4.81 -9.89 9.37
N ASN A 150 -5.03 -9.24 8.21
CA ASN A 150 -4.80 -7.82 8.00
C ASN A 150 -6.10 -7.01 8.16
N PRO A 151 -6.33 -6.32 9.31
CA PRO A 151 -7.56 -5.55 9.52
C PRO A 151 -7.62 -4.27 8.69
N SER A 152 -6.48 -3.82 8.15
CA SER A 152 -6.39 -2.64 7.29
C SER A 152 -7.08 -2.88 5.95
N TYR A 153 -7.87 -1.91 5.50
CA TYR A 153 -8.62 -1.92 4.24
C TYR A 153 -8.41 -0.61 3.50
N ILE A 154 -8.17 -0.68 2.18
CA ILE A 154 -7.88 0.49 1.35
C ILE A 154 -9.08 0.82 0.46
N PHE A 155 -9.45 2.10 0.44
CA PHE A 155 -10.44 2.66 -0.46
C PHE A 155 -9.74 3.41 -1.58
N PHE A 156 -10.33 3.35 -2.76
CA PHE A 156 -9.72 3.86 -3.98
C PHE A 156 -10.55 4.95 -4.65
N LYS A 157 -9.87 5.66 -5.54
CA LYS A 157 -10.48 6.52 -6.55
C LYS A 157 -9.93 6.13 -7.91
N GLU A 158 -10.72 6.40 -8.94
CA GLU A 158 -10.27 6.25 -10.31
C GLU A 158 -9.62 7.53 -10.80
N GLU A 159 -8.49 7.38 -11.47
CA GLU A 159 -7.82 8.43 -12.21
C GLU A 159 -7.70 7.98 -13.66
N ARG A 160 -8.02 8.87 -14.61
CA ARG A 160 -7.71 8.63 -16.02
C ARG A 160 -6.20 8.49 -16.17
N LEU A 161 -5.78 7.57 -17.04
CA LEU A 161 -4.39 7.31 -17.35
C LEU A 161 -4.06 7.79 -18.77
N PRO A 162 -3.90 9.10 -19.00
CA PRO A 162 -3.63 9.62 -20.35
C PRO A 162 -2.24 9.19 -20.85
N ASP A 163 -1.27 9.10 -19.95
CA ASP A 163 0.08 8.60 -20.25
C ASP A 163 0.40 7.37 -19.38
N PRO A 164 0.49 6.18 -20.00
CA PRO A 164 0.91 4.95 -19.33
C PRO A 164 2.34 4.95 -18.79
N ALA A 165 3.20 5.90 -19.15
CA ALA A 165 4.56 6.02 -18.61
C ALA A 165 4.60 6.71 -17.23
N ILE A 166 3.61 7.56 -16.92
CA ILE A 166 3.54 8.29 -15.65
C ILE A 166 3.24 7.32 -14.51
N GLY A 167 3.90 7.48 -13.36
CA GLY A 167 3.61 6.69 -12.15
C GLY A 167 2.44 7.17 -11.31
N PRO A 168 1.97 6.34 -10.35
CA PRO A 168 0.94 6.73 -9.41
C PRO A 168 1.44 7.91 -8.58
N LYS A 169 0.51 8.66 -8.00
CA LYS A 169 0.86 9.69 -7.03
C LYS A 169 1.21 9.01 -5.71
N GLY A 170 2.38 9.29 -5.18
CA GLY A 170 2.73 8.89 -3.81
C GLY A 170 2.06 9.77 -2.76
N ALA A 171 2.36 9.52 -1.50
CA ALA A 171 1.87 10.32 -0.37
C ALA A 171 2.22 11.82 -0.46
N LEU A 172 3.28 12.21 -1.18
CA LEU A 172 3.62 13.61 -1.44
C LEU A 172 2.70 14.28 -2.48
N GLY A 173 1.81 13.53 -3.14
CA GLY A 173 0.89 14.04 -4.17
C GLY A 173 1.50 14.18 -5.57
N VAL A 174 2.79 13.83 -5.73
CA VAL A 174 3.52 13.84 -7.01
C VAL A 174 3.66 12.43 -7.58
N ALA A 175 3.77 12.32 -8.91
CA ALA A 175 3.96 11.05 -9.58
C ALA A 175 5.30 10.40 -9.20
N LEU A 176 5.27 9.09 -8.91
CA LEU A 176 6.46 8.31 -8.62
C LEU A 176 7.23 7.98 -9.89
N THR A 177 8.56 8.07 -9.80
CA THR A 177 9.51 7.78 -10.86
C THR A 177 10.21 6.47 -10.59
N ALA A 178 10.08 5.52 -11.51
CA ALA A 178 10.67 4.19 -11.38
C ALA A 178 12.19 4.29 -11.13
N GLY A 179 12.65 3.61 -10.08
CA GLY A 179 14.04 3.61 -9.65
C GLY A 179 14.57 4.94 -9.12
N ARG A 180 13.71 5.93 -8.87
CA ARG A 180 14.07 7.24 -8.31
C ARG A 180 13.17 7.67 -7.15
N SER A 181 12.03 7.04 -6.94
CA SER A 181 11.17 7.27 -5.78
C SER A 181 11.35 6.19 -4.72
N VAL A 182 11.22 6.58 -3.46
CA VAL A 182 11.29 5.67 -2.31
C VAL A 182 10.18 6.00 -1.32
N ALA A 183 9.55 4.97 -0.74
CA ALA A 183 8.65 5.15 0.39
C ALA A 183 9.44 5.10 1.70
N VAL A 184 9.14 6.01 2.63
CA VAL A 184 9.85 6.14 3.92
C VAL A 184 8.87 6.27 5.08
N ASP A 185 9.37 6.18 6.31
CA ASP A 185 8.60 6.52 7.50
C ASP A 185 8.51 8.04 7.67
N ALA A 186 7.37 8.62 7.28
CA ALA A 186 7.14 10.07 7.35
C ALA A 186 7.09 10.65 8.77
N GLN A 187 7.05 9.82 9.81
CA GLN A 187 7.18 10.28 11.20
C GLN A 187 8.63 10.65 11.54
N LEU A 188 9.59 10.07 10.82
CA LEU A 188 11.01 10.22 11.09
C LEU A 188 11.73 10.98 9.98
N LEU A 189 11.32 10.78 8.72
CA LEU A 189 11.95 11.36 7.55
C LEU A 189 10.98 12.29 6.80
N PRO A 190 11.39 13.51 6.43
CA PRO A 190 10.52 14.43 5.71
C PRO A 190 10.26 13.94 4.27
N LEU A 191 8.99 13.94 3.86
CA LEU A 191 8.63 13.75 2.46
C LEU A 191 9.18 14.91 1.61
N GLY A 192 9.60 14.58 0.40
CA GLY A 192 10.28 15.47 -0.53
C GLY A 192 11.80 15.50 -0.38
N ALA A 193 12.37 14.93 0.69
CA ALA A 193 13.81 14.93 0.86
C ALA A 193 14.52 13.99 -0.14
N PRO A 194 15.67 14.41 -0.69
CA PRO A 194 16.58 13.50 -1.38
C PRO A 194 17.18 12.51 -0.38
N VAL A 195 17.22 11.24 -0.77
CA VAL A 195 17.75 10.13 0.03
C VAL A 195 18.78 9.39 -0.80
N TRP A 196 20.03 9.33 -0.33
CA TRP A 196 21.02 8.41 -0.89
C TRP A 196 20.77 7.01 -0.35
N LEU A 197 20.48 6.06 -1.24
CA LEU A 197 20.30 4.65 -0.90
C LEU A 197 21.56 3.88 -1.35
N ALA A 198 22.21 3.19 -0.41
CA ALA A 198 23.24 2.19 -0.71
C ALA A 198 22.74 0.81 -0.26
N THR A 199 22.59 -0.11 -1.21
CA THR A 199 22.12 -1.48 -0.99
C THR A 199 22.64 -2.38 -2.13
N THR A 200 22.06 -3.56 -2.33
CA THR A 200 22.29 -4.42 -3.51
C THR A 200 21.02 -4.56 -4.34
N ARG A 201 21.14 -5.07 -5.57
CA ARG A 201 19.96 -5.36 -6.39
C ARG A 201 19.13 -6.50 -5.78
N ALA A 202 17.86 -6.55 -6.15
CA ALA A 202 16.95 -7.56 -5.63
C ALA A 202 17.46 -8.97 -6.00
N GLY A 203 17.58 -9.84 -4.99
CA GLY A 203 18.04 -11.22 -5.18
C GLY A 203 19.50 -11.40 -5.60
N SER A 204 20.34 -10.35 -5.55
CA SER A 204 21.78 -10.47 -5.86
C SER A 204 22.65 -9.64 -4.91
N ASP A 205 23.96 -9.87 -4.98
CA ASP A 205 24.98 -9.09 -4.27
C ASP A 205 25.53 -7.91 -5.11
N GLU A 206 24.97 -7.66 -6.29
CA GLU A 206 25.41 -6.55 -7.14
C GLU A 206 25.08 -5.21 -6.46
N PRO A 207 26.06 -4.32 -6.21
CA PRO A 207 25.82 -3.06 -5.53
C PRO A 207 24.84 -2.15 -6.29
N MET A 208 23.93 -1.54 -5.56
CA MET A 208 23.03 -0.49 -6.03
C MET A 208 23.16 0.74 -5.13
N GLN A 209 23.78 1.79 -5.67
CA GLN A 209 23.95 3.07 -4.99
C GLN A 209 23.31 4.18 -5.83
N ARG A 210 22.35 4.90 -5.26
CA ARG A 210 21.61 5.91 -6.02
C ARG A 210 20.91 6.94 -5.15
N LEU A 211 20.88 8.17 -5.68
CA LEU A 211 20.03 9.23 -5.17
C LEU A 211 18.57 8.97 -5.57
N MET A 212 17.71 9.00 -4.56
CA MET A 212 16.27 8.79 -4.61
C MET A 212 15.54 9.99 -4.01
N MET A 213 14.23 10.06 -4.19
CA MET A 213 13.35 11.06 -3.60
C MET A 213 12.32 10.37 -2.69
N ALA A 214 12.23 10.82 -1.43
CA ALA A 214 11.23 10.36 -0.46
C ALA A 214 9.84 10.91 -0.84
N GLN A 215 9.12 10.24 -1.73
CA GLN A 215 7.87 10.75 -2.31
C GLN A 215 6.63 9.98 -1.84
N ASP A 216 6.83 8.94 -1.05
CA ASP A 216 5.75 8.05 -0.63
C ASP A 216 5.91 7.53 0.80
N THR A 217 4.87 6.88 1.31
CA THR A 217 4.82 6.23 2.62
C THR A 217 4.05 4.92 2.52
N GLY A 218 4.28 3.98 3.43
CA GLY A 218 3.49 2.76 3.50
C GLY A 218 3.23 2.33 4.94
N GLY A 219 2.10 1.67 5.20
CA GLY A 219 1.75 1.21 6.55
C GLY A 219 2.80 0.29 7.19
N ALA A 220 3.50 -0.49 6.36
CA ALA A 220 4.58 -1.40 6.74
C ALA A 220 5.99 -0.75 6.78
N ILE A 221 6.11 0.52 6.36
CA ILE A 221 7.40 1.21 6.25
C ILE A 221 7.60 2.03 7.52
N ARG A 222 8.26 1.40 8.49
CA ARG A 222 8.47 1.95 9.84
C ARG A 222 9.93 1.89 10.25
N GLY A 223 10.39 2.94 10.91
CA GLY A 223 11.76 3.06 11.43
C GLY A 223 12.68 3.91 10.56
N ALA A 224 13.77 4.38 11.17
CA ALA A 224 14.67 5.38 10.56
C ALA A 224 15.42 4.84 9.33
N VAL A 225 15.80 3.56 9.35
CA VAL A 225 16.53 2.89 8.26
C VAL A 225 15.64 1.84 7.59
N ARG A 226 14.49 2.29 7.10
CA ARG A 226 13.54 1.47 6.33
C ARG A 226 13.06 2.24 5.11
N ALA A 227 13.23 1.63 3.94
CA ALA A 227 12.84 2.17 2.66
C ALA A 227 12.10 1.12 1.84
N ASP A 228 11.12 1.56 1.04
CA ASP A 228 10.51 0.73 -0.01
C ASP A 228 10.88 1.28 -1.38
N PHE A 229 11.50 0.43 -2.21
CA PHE A 229 12.06 0.83 -3.48
C PHE A 229 11.00 0.75 -4.58
N PHE A 230 10.71 1.88 -5.23
CA PHE A 230 9.73 1.88 -6.30
C PHE A 230 10.34 1.42 -7.63
N TYR A 231 10.08 0.17 -8.03
CA TYR A 231 10.60 -0.42 -9.29
C TYR A 231 9.85 0.05 -10.55
N GLY A 232 8.68 0.69 -10.42
CA GLY A 232 7.81 1.02 -11.55
C GLY A 232 6.66 0.03 -11.72
N PHE A 233 6.22 -0.19 -12.96
CA PHE A 233 5.04 -0.99 -13.30
C PHE A 233 5.40 -2.19 -14.16
N GLY A 234 4.47 -3.15 -14.23
CA GLY A 234 4.59 -4.31 -15.09
C GLY A 234 5.29 -5.48 -14.41
N LYS A 235 5.37 -6.60 -15.14
CA LYS A 235 5.79 -7.88 -14.57
C LYS A 235 7.22 -7.85 -14.03
N ALA A 236 8.18 -7.30 -14.79
CA ALA A 236 9.58 -7.24 -14.37
C ALA A 236 9.78 -6.41 -13.09
N ALA A 237 9.04 -5.30 -12.95
CA ALA A 237 9.05 -4.49 -11.74
C ALA A 237 8.46 -5.25 -10.55
N ALA A 238 7.34 -5.96 -10.76
CA ALA A 238 6.71 -6.78 -9.73
C ALA A 238 7.59 -7.96 -9.28
N ASP A 239 8.24 -8.65 -10.23
CA ASP A 239 9.16 -9.75 -9.95
C ASP A 239 10.37 -9.25 -9.12
N SER A 240 10.97 -8.13 -9.52
CA SER A 240 12.08 -7.49 -8.79
C SER A 240 11.66 -7.02 -7.40
N ALA A 241 10.50 -6.38 -7.28
CA ALA A 241 9.97 -5.91 -6.01
C ALA A 241 9.68 -7.07 -5.05
N GLY A 242 9.14 -8.19 -5.56
CA GLY A 242 8.77 -9.35 -4.74
C GLY A 242 9.95 -10.04 -4.05
N VAL A 243 11.16 -9.92 -4.60
CA VAL A 243 12.39 -10.50 -4.02
C VAL A 243 13.31 -9.45 -3.38
N MET A 244 12.89 -8.18 -3.33
CA MET A 244 13.67 -7.11 -2.71
C MET A 244 13.60 -7.21 -1.18
N LYS A 245 14.68 -7.73 -0.57
CA LYS A 245 14.84 -7.86 0.88
C LYS A 245 16.28 -7.62 1.30
N GLN A 246 16.87 -6.55 0.78
CA GLN A 246 18.30 -6.28 0.96
C GLN A 246 18.59 -5.41 2.18
N ARG A 247 19.76 -5.63 2.79
CA ARG A 247 20.31 -4.69 3.76
C ARG A 247 20.71 -3.41 3.03
N GLY A 248 20.52 -2.28 3.68
CA GLY A 248 20.86 -0.99 3.08
C GLY A 248 21.16 0.10 4.10
N GLN A 249 21.79 1.16 3.61
CA GLN A 249 22.09 2.37 4.34
C GLN A 249 21.39 3.55 3.66
N LEU A 250 20.87 4.47 4.46
CA LEU A 250 20.16 5.66 4.01
C LEU A 250 20.85 6.91 4.55
N TRP A 251 21.08 7.89 3.67
CA TRP A 251 21.48 9.24 4.07
C TRP A 251 20.43 10.21 3.54
N VAL A 252 19.92 11.05 4.42
CA VAL A 252 18.90 12.04 4.09
C VAL A 252 19.60 13.36 3.88
N LEU A 253 19.42 13.95 2.70
CA LEU A 253 20.02 15.23 2.35
C LEU A 253 19.03 16.32 2.71
N LEU A 254 19.39 17.16 3.67
CA LEU A 254 18.58 18.29 4.10
C LEU A 254 19.17 19.60 3.57
N PRO A 255 18.34 20.62 3.30
CA PRO A 255 18.82 21.97 3.05
C PRO A 255 19.74 22.45 4.19
N LEU A 256 20.80 23.19 3.87
CA LEU A 256 21.79 23.64 4.86
C LEU A 256 21.17 24.40 6.04
N SER A 257 20.14 25.22 5.79
CA SER A 257 19.41 25.94 6.83
C SER A 257 18.71 25.02 7.84
N GLN A 258 18.20 23.87 7.40
CA GLN A 258 17.57 22.87 8.26
C GLN A 258 18.62 22.03 8.99
N ALA A 259 19.72 21.68 8.33
CA ALA A 259 20.80 20.91 8.91
C ALA A 259 21.46 21.62 10.12
N ALA A 260 21.63 22.94 10.05
CA ALA A 260 22.16 23.75 11.16
C ALA A 260 21.31 23.66 12.44
N THR A 261 20.01 23.39 12.30
CA THR A 261 19.06 23.25 13.43
C THR A 261 19.16 21.87 14.11
N LEU A 262 19.69 20.86 13.40
CA LEU A 262 19.89 19.51 13.94
C LEU A 262 21.22 19.35 14.68
N GLN A 263 22.26 20.11 14.30
CA GLN A 263 23.56 20.10 14.96
C GLN A 263 23.61 20.92 16.26
N SER A 264 22.59 21.76 16.48
CA SER A 264 22.46 22.63 17.66
C SER A 264 21.58 22.03 18.77
N ARG A 265 21.16 20.78 18.63
CA ARG A 265 20.49 19.96 19.64
C ARG A 265 21.40 18.83 20.08
#